data_AF-A0A9E5NDA8-F1
#
_entry.id   AF-A0A9E5NDA8-F1
#
_cell.length_a   1.000
_cell.length_b   1.000
_cell.length_c   1.000
_cell.angle_alpha   90.00
_cell.angle_beta   90.00
_cell.angle_gamma   90.00
#
_symmetry.space_group_name_H-M   'P 1'
#
loop_
_entity.id
_entity.type
_entity.pdbx_description
1 polymer ?
#
loop_
_entity_poly.entity_id
_entity_poly.type
_entity_poly.pdbx_seq_one_letter_code
_entity_poly.pdbx_strand_id
1 'polypeptide(L)'
;MSITAWLSARTFNYPQVGGHFWVYLNWALGLRALGCQVIWLEAVSPRVPAHKVESRLCALKRWLKPYDLAESVALCSWTGEPLFPAMRGTCLDLEAAPEADLILNLAYVHPEIVGRFRRSALVDIDPGLTQIWMNEGQIRVGRHDLYFTIGETVGLPGARFPDCGLSWQYTPPCVALEWWPQRKATMGGRFTTVSN
;
A
#
# COMPACT_ATOMS: atom_id res chain seq x y z
N MET A 1 8.90 -22.86 -4.30
CA MET A 1 9.36 -21.47 -4.49
C MET A 1 8.36 -20.56 -3.82
N SER A 2 8.82 -19.60 -3.02
CA SER A 2 7.95 -18.62 -2.34
C SER A 2 7.65 -17.48 -3.30
N ILE A 3 6.40 -17.02 -3.38
CA ILE A 3 6.00 -15.87 -4.19
C ILE A 3 6.59 -14.59 -3.56
N THR A 4 7.20 -13.72 -4.36
CA THR A 4 7.66 -12.39 -3.92
C THR A 4 6.65 -11.32 -4.36
N ALA A 5 5.98 -10.70 -3.38
CA ALA A 5 4.95 -9.70 -3.60
C ALA A 5 5.38 -8.34 -3.04
N TRP A 6 5.35 -7.30 -3.87
CA TRP A 6 5.56 -5.93 -3.45
C TRP A 6 4.22 -5.28 -3.12
N LEU A 7 4.07 -4.74 -1.92
CA LEU A 7 2.86 -4.04 -1.48
C LEU A 7 3.15 -2.54 -1.45
N SER A 8 2.46 -1.75 -2.27
CA SER A 8 2.62 -0.30 -2.20
C SER A 8 1.75 0.32 -1.12
N ALA A 9 2.31 1.28 -0.39
CA ALA A 9 1.65 1.98 0.70
C ALA A 9 1.97 3.50 0.69
N ARG A 10 1.17 4.27 1.43
CA ARG A 10 1.32 5.72 1.60
C ARG A 10 1.38 6.13 3.07
N THR A 11 2.17 5.44 3.86
CA THR A 11 2.24 5.72 5.30
C THR A 11 3.07 6.94 5.63
N PHE A 12 3.95 7.37 4.72
CA PHE A 12 4.80 8.55 4.93
C PHE A 12 4.02 9.87 5.05
N ASN A 13 2.80 9.93 4.52
CA ASN A 13 1.94 11.11 4.62
C ASN A 13 1.27 11.23 6.00
N TYR A 14 1.04 10.10 6.67
CA TYR A 14 0.35 10.03 7.95
C TYR A 14 1.04 9.06 8.93
N PRO A 15 2.35 9.25 9.24
CA PRO A 15 3.14 8.29 10.01
C PRO A 15 2.68 8.10 11.47
N GLN A 16 1.82 8.99 11.97
CA GLN A 16 1.24 8.95 13.31
C GLN A 16 -0.13 8.27 13.37
N VAL A 17 -0.73 7.94 12.22
CA VAL A 17 -2.11 7.47 12.15
C VAL A 17 -2.14 5.94 12.05
N GLY A 18 -2.46 5.31 13.17
CA GLY A 18 -2.44 3.85 13.30
C GLY A 18 -3.42 3.14 12.38
N GLY A 19 -4.63 3.69 12.17
CA GLY A 19 -5.65 3.08 11.31
C GLY A 19 -5.18 3.02 9.86
N HIS A 20 -4.68 4.14 9.35
CA HIS A 20 -4.08 4.24 8.01
C HIS A 20 -2.94 3.24 7.80
N PHE A 21 -2.04 3.09 8.78
CA PHE A 21 -0.98 2.07 8.72
C PHE A 21 -1.55 0.64 8.67
N TRP A 22 -2.57 0.36 9.47
CA TRP A 22 -3.21 -0.96 9.54
C TRP A 22 -3.94 -1.34 8.26
N VAL A 23 -4.45 -0.40 7.46
CA VAL A 23 -5.03 -0.70 6.15
C VAL A 23 -4.02 -1.49 5.31
N TYR A 24 -2.79 -1.00 5.16
CA TYR A 24 -1.75 -1.69 4.39
C TYR A 24 -1.20 -2.93 5.11
N LEU A 25 -0.97 -2.83 6.43
CA LEU A 25 -0.38 -3.92 7.19
C LEU A 25 -1.25 -5.19 7.17
N ASN A 26 -2.58 -5.07 7.17
CA ASN A 26 -3.47 -6.22 7.04
C ASN A 26 -3.19 -7.02 5.76
N TRP A 27 -3.03 -6.35 4.62
CA TRP A 27 -2.69 -7.00 3.34
C TRP A 27 -1.29 -7.62 3.37
N ALA A 28 -0.30 -6.91 3.92
CA ALA A 28 1.07 -7.44 4.06
C ALA A 28 1.09 -8.75 4.88
N LEU A 29 0.41 -8.74 6.03
CA LEU A 29 0.34 -9.90 6.91
C LEU A 29 -0.48 -11.05 6.31
N GLY A 30 -1.57 -10.74 5.61
CA GLY A 30 -2.35 -11.75 4.88
C GLY A 30 -1.51 -12.45 3.80
N LEU A 31 -0.72 -11.70 3.03
CA LEU A 31 0.22 -12.27 2.05
C LEU A 31 1.29 -13.13 2.74
N ARG A 32 1.85 -12.67 3.87
CA ARG A 32 2.83 -13.47 4.65
C ARG A 32 2.22 -14.77 5.16
N ALA A 33 0.97 -14.76 5.64
CA ALA A 33 0.27 -15.95 6.10
C ALA A 33 0.04 -16.98 4.97
N LEU A 34 -0.07 -16.52 3.72
CA LEU A 34 -0.10 -17.37 2.52
C LEU A 34 1.29 -17.87 2.09
N GLY A 35 2.35 -17.52 2.83
CA GLY A 35 3.72 -17.91 2.54
C GLY A 35 4.43 -17.02 1.52
N CYS A 36 3.92 -15.82 1.23
CA CYS A 36 4.62 -14.87 0.35
C CYS A 36 5.76 -14.15 1.10
N GLN A 37 6.83 -13.86 0.37
CA GLN A 37 7.81 -12.84 0.75
C GLN A 37 7.25 -11.47 0.40
N VAL A 38 7.10 -10.60 1.38
CA VAL A 38 6.49 -9.28 1.19
C VAL A 38 7.54 -8.19 1.27
N ILE A 39 7.55 -7.31 0.26
CA ILE A 39 8.36 -6.10 0.23
C ILE A 39 7.42 -4.89 0.31
N TRP A 40 7.60 -4.06 1.33
CA TRP A 40 6.85 -2.83 1.54
C TRP A 40 7.40 -1.71 0.68
N LEU A 41 6.60 -1.18 -0.23
CA LEU A 41 6.99 -0.11 -1.14
C LEU A 41 6.33 1.21 -0.73
N GLU A 42 7.12 2.18 -0.26
CA GLU A 42 6.63 3.54 0.00
C GLU A 42 6.92 4.47 -1.17
N ALA A 43 5.90 5.22 -1.58
CA ALA A 43 6.06 6.25 -2.59
C ALA A 43 6.34 7.62 -1.93
N VAL A 44 7.42 8.25 -2.37
CA VAL A 44 7.97 9.48 -1.77
C VAL A 44 7.93 10.60 -2.79
N SER A 45 7.43 11.77 -2.41
CA SER A 45 7.55 12.96 -3.25
C SER A 45 9.00 13.43 -3.28
N PRO A 46 9.60 13.69 -4.45
CA PRO A 46 10.96 14.22 -4.56
C PRO A 46 11.09 15.65 -4.03
N ARG A 47 9.98 16.31 -3.64
CA ARG A 47 10.02 17.61 -2.98
C ARG A 47 10.27 17.52 -1.48
N VAL A 48 10.17 16.32 -0.89
CA VAL A 48 10.42 16.11 0.54
C VAL A 48 11.94 16.08 0.76
N PRO A 49 12.50 16.91 1.66
CA PRO A 49 13.93 16.89 1.96
C PRO A 49 14.42 15.52 2.45
N ALA A 50 15.62 15.10 2.04
CA ALA A 50 16.19 13.78 2.35
C ALA A 50 16.15 13.43 3.86
N HIS A 51 16.55 14.36 4.74
CA HIS A 51 16.52 14.12 6.20
C HIS A 51 15.10 13.82 6.75
N LYS A 52 14.04 14.36 6.12
CA LYS A 52 12.66 14.04 6.48
C LYS A 52 12.25 12.66 5.97
N VAL A 53 12.72 12.28 4.79
CA VAL A 53 12.53 10.92 4.23
C VAL A 53 13.20 9.89 5.13
N GLU A 54 14.45 10.13 5.54
CA GLU A 54 15.18 9.26 6.48
C GLU A 54 14.46 9.12 7.82
N SER A 55 14.00 10.24 8.41
CA SER A 55 13.26 10.21 9.68
C SER A 55 11.96 9.39 9.57
N ARG A 56 11.21 9.56 8.45
CA ARG A 56 9.99 8.79 8.16
C ARG A 56 10.29 7.31 7.92
N LEU A 57 11.36 7.00 7.20
CA LEU A 57 11.81 5.63 6.98
C LEU A 57 12.20 4.95 8.30
N CYS A 58 12.96 5.63 9.16
CA CYS A 58 13.29 5.14 10.50
C CYS A 58 12.06 4.93 11.38
N ALA A 59 11.03 5.79 11.26
CA ALA A 59 9.75 5.58 11.93
C ALA A 59 9.04 4.33 11.36
N LEU A 60 8.89 4.23 10.05
CA LEU A 60 8.25 3.09 9.40
C LEU A 60 8.93 1.76 9.74
N LYS A 61 10.26 1.67 9.64
CA LYS A 61 11.01 0.46 10.00
C LYS A 61 10.76 0.06 11.46
N ARG A 62 10.65 1.02 12.39
CA ARG A 62 10.28 0.73 13.79
C ARG A 62 8.86 0.16 13.91
N TRP A 63 7.91 0.67 13.13
CA TRP A 63 6.53 0.15 13.11
C TRP A 63 6.44 -1.22 12.46
N LEU A 64 7.27 -1.50 11.45
CA LEU A 64 7.31 -2.78 10.73
C LEU A 64 8.11 -3.87 11.45
N LYS A 65 9.01 -3.50 12.38
CA LYS A 65 9.89 -4.43 13.10
C LYS A 65 9.16 -5.57 13.83
N PRO A 66 8.04 -5.34 14.57
CA PRO A 66 7.31 -6.41 15.23
C PRO A 66 6.72 -7.45 14.28
N TYR A 67 6.67 -7.14 12.98
CA TYR A 67 6.09 -7.95 11.91
C TYR A 67 7.15 -8.47 10.94
N ASP A 68 8.44 -8.45 11.31
CA ASP A 68 9.61 -8.83 10.49
C ASP A 68 9.69 -8.17 9.10
N LEU A 69 9.12 -6.98 8.94
CA LEU A 69 9.09 -6.25 7.66
C LEU A 69 10.09 -5.08 7.61
N ALA A 70 10.84 -4.83 8.69
CA ALA A 70 11.73 -3.67 8.80
C ALA A 70 12.87 -3.66 7.76
N GLU A 71 13.36 -4.82 7.37
CA GLU A 71 14.43 -4.96 6.36
C GLU A 71 13.88 -5.15 4.93
N SER A 72 12.57 -5.34 4.78
CA SER A 72 11.89 -5.57 3.51
C SER A 72 11.16 -4.31 3.05
N VAL A 73 11.88 -3.18 3.00
CA VAL A 73 11.33 -1.88 2.59
C VAL A 73 12.06 -1.38 1.35
N ALA A 74 11.30 -0.90 0.37
CA ALA A 74 11.75 -0.21 -0.82
C ALA A 74 11.09 1.18 -0.92
N LEU A 75 11.74 2.09 -1.63
CA LEU A 75 11.21 3.44 -1.89
C LEU A 75 11.06 3.66 -3.39
N CYS A 76 9.97 4.28 -3.80
CA CYS A 76 9.84 4.82 -5.17
C CYS A 76 9.45 6.29 -5.16
N SER A 77 9.61 6.92 -6.32
CA SER A 77 9.15 8.28 -6.53
C SER A 77 7.66 8.33 -6.81
N TRP A 78 6.98 9.27 -6.14
CA TRP A 78 5.58 9.57 -6.41
C TRP A 78 5.37 10.14 -7.83
N THR A 79 6.34 10.89 -8.35
CA THR A 79 6.23 11.61 -9.63
C THR A 79 6.94 10.90 -10.78
N GLY A 80 7.61 9.76 -10.51
CA GLY A 80 8.50 9.09 -11.48
C GLY A 80 9.91 9.69 -11.56
N GLU A 81 10.13 10.91 -11.05
CA GLU A 81 11.45 11.54 -11.01
C GLU A 81 12.41 10.77 -10.08
N PRO A 82 13.69 10.60 -10.41
CA PRO A 82 14.62 9.88 -9.55
C PRO A 82 14.67 10.43 -8.12
N LEU A 83 14.62 9.53 -7.14
CA LEU A 83 14.91 9.91 -5.75
C LEU A 83 16.38 10.32 -5.60
N PHE A 84 16.67 11.15 -4.60
CA PHE A 84 18.02 11.68 -4.36
C PHE A 84 19.05 10.55 -4.17
N PRO A 85 20.30 10.70 -4.65
CA PRO A 85 21.36 9.69 -4.49
C PRO A 85 21.63 9.29 -3.04
N ALA A 86 21.40 10.20 -2.08
CA ALA A 86 21.57 9.97 -0.65
C ALA A 86 20.70 8.82 -0.09
N MET A 87 19.63 8.42 -0.81
CA MET A 87 18.77 7.31 -0.39
C MET A 87 19.28 5.94 -0.84
N ARG A 88 20.28 5.86 -1.73
CA ARG A 88 20.84 4.58 -2.20
C ARG A 88 21.44 3.80 -1.03
N GLY A 89 21.14 2.51 -0.95
CA GLY A 89 21.65 1.60 0.09
C GLY A 89 20.90 1.66 1.44
N THR A 90 19.89 2.52 1.60
CA THR A 90 19.07 2.59 2.83
C THR A 90 17.91 1.58 2.86
N CYS A 91 17.49 1.15 1.67
CA CYS A 91 16.35 0.29 1.37
C CYS A 91 16.70 -0.66 0.22
N LEU A 92 15.83 -1.64 -0.02
CA LEU A 92 15.89 -2.49 -1.20
C LEU A 92 15.76 -1.65 -2.48
N ASP A 93 16.52 -2.05 -3.49
CA ASP A 93 16.55 -1.35 -4.78
C ASP A 93 15.34 -1.72 -5.64
N LEU A 94 14.78 -0.72 -6.34
CA LEU A 94 13.72 -0.92 -7.34
C LEU A 94 14.20 -1.74 -8.54
N GLU A 95 15.50 -1.88 -8.74
CA GLU A 95 16.05 -2.77 -9.77
C GLU A 95 15.70 -4.25 -9.51
N ALA A 96 15.29 -4.63 -8.30
CA ALA A 96 14.76 -5.97 -8.00
C ALA A 96 13.27 -6.16 -8.40
N ALA A 97 12.56 -5.10 -8.79
CA ALA A 97 11.14 -5.17 -9.16
C ALA A 97 10.82 -6.16 -10.30
N PRO A 98 11.64 -6.28 -11.37
CA PRO A 98 11.38 -7.24 -12.45
C PRO A 98 11.49 -8.71 -12.03
N GLU A 99 12.19 -9.00 -10.94
CA GLU A 99 12.33 -10.35 -10.39
C GLU A 99 11.14 -10.75 -9.52
N ALA A 100 10.35 -9.79 -9.05
CA ALA A 100 9.16 -10.04 -8.26
C ALA A 100 8.01 -10.62 -9.09
N ASP A 101 7.19 -11.45 -8.44
CA ASP A 101 6.06 -12.10 -9.08
C ASP A 101 4.86 -11.16 -9.26
N LEU A 102 4.69 -10.19 -8.35
CA LEU A 102 3.53 -9.31 -8.29
C LEU A 102 3.85 -7.98 -7.58
N ILE A 103 3.29 -6.87 -8.09
CA ILE A 103 2.98 -5.70 -7.27
C ILE A 103 1.49 -5.64 -6.95
N LEU A 104 1.16 -5.53 -5.65
CA LEU A 104 -0.16 -5.20 -5.14
C LEU A 104 -0.18 -3.71 -4.78
N ASN A 105 -0.81 -2.92 -5.63
CA ASN A 105 -0.78 -1.46 -5.56
C ASN A 105 -1.99 -0.92 -4.77
N LEU A 106 -1.77 -0.44 -3.54
CA LEU A 106 -2.80 0.24 -2.72
C LEU A 106 -2.52 1.74 -2.60
N ALA A 107 -1.43 2.21 -3.18
CA ALA A 107 -0.94 3.59 -3.07
C ALA A 107 -1.11 4.40 -4.36
N TYR A 108 -1.67 3.81 -5.42
CA TYR A 108 -1.77 4.45 -6.74
C TYR A 108 -0.41 4.94 -7.26
N VAL A 109 0.66 4.14 -7.07
CA VAL A 109 2.04 4.53 -7.46
C VAL A 109 2.16 4.84 -8.95
N HIS A 110 3.18 5.63 -9.31
CA HIS A 110 3.39 6.11 -10.67
C HIS A 110 3.40 4.97 -11.70
N PRO A 111 2.77 5.13 -12.89
CA PRO A 111 2.66 4.07 -13.90
C PRO A 111 3.99 3.42 -14.30
N GLU A 112 5.07 4.19 -14.36
CA GLU A 112 6.41 3.66 -14.69
C GLU A 112 6.94 2.70 -13.64
N ILE A 113 6.57 2.89 -12.36
CA ILE A 113 6.94 1.97 -11.28
C ILE A 113 6.16 0.66 -11.44
N VAL A 114 4.86 0.74 -11.71
CA VAL A 114 4.01 -0.44 -11.97
C VAL A 114 4.55 -1.23 -13.18
N GLY A 115 4.96 -0.54 -14.24
CA GLY A 115 5.51 -1.15 -15.46
C GLY A 115 6.82 -1.91 -15.29
N ARG A 116 7.50 -1.81 -14.12
CA ARG A 116 8.69 -2.62 -13.80
C ARG A 116 8.35 -4.05 -13.38
N PHE A 117 7.11 -4.32 -12.98
CA PHE A 117 6.70 -5.61 -12.45
C PHE A 117 6.10 -6.50 -13.53
N ARG A 118 6.31 -7.82 -13.40
CA ARG A 118 5.79 -8.82 -14.34
C ARG A 118 4.28 -8.98 -14.28
N ARG A 119 3.71 -8.86 -13.08
CA ARG A 119 2.28 -8.82 -12.84
C ARG A 119 1.93 -7.70 -11.89
N SER A 120 0.75 -7.14 -12.07
CA SER A 120 0.30 -5.98 -11.31
C SER A 120 -1.19 -6.10 -10.99
N ALA A 121 -1.54 -5.77 -9.75
CA ALA A 121 -2.92 -5.64 -9.32
C ALA A 121 -3.09 -4.31 -8.58
N LEU A 122 -4.13 -3.56 -8.91
CA LEU A 122 -4.58 -2.43 -8.09
C LEU A 122 -5.59 -2.95 -7.07
N VAL A 123 -5.51 -2.50 -5.82
CA VAL A 123 -6.59 -2.65 -4.84
C VAL A 123 -7.04 -1.25 -4.43
N ASP A 124 -8.23 -0.86 -4.88
CA ASP A 124 -8.89 0.37 -4.46
C ASP A 124 -9.41 0.23 -3.03
N ILE A 125 -8.84 1.03 -2.13
CA ILE A 125 -9.20 1.10 -0.71
C ILE A 125 -10.03 2.36 -0.39
N ASP A 126 -10.31 3.19 -1.38
CA ASP A 126 -11.06 4.46 -1.26
C ASP A 126 -12.24 4.50 -2.27
N PRO A 127 -13.17 3.52 -2.23
CA PRO A 127 -14.19 3.38 -3.27
C PRO A 127 -15.07 4.62 -3.39
N GLY A 128 -15.37 4.99 -4.64
CA GLY A 128 -16.00 6.25 -5.01
C GLY A 128 -14.98 7.37 -5.22
N LEU A 129 -14.09 7.61 -4.25
CA LEU A 129 -13.07 8.65 -4.35
C LEU A 129 -12.02 8.33 -5.41
N THR A 130 -11.47 7.11 -5.40
CA THR A 130 -10.49 6.68 -6.40
C THR A 130 -11.00 6.89 -7.81
N GLN A 131 -12.24 6.50 -8.08
CA GLN A 131 -12.81 6.62 -9.43
C GLN A 131 -13.10 8.08 -9.81
N ILE A 132 -13.59 8.90 -8.87
CA ILE A 132 -13.76 10.34 -9.11
C ILE A 132 -12.41 10.99 -9.42
N TRP A 133 -11.39 10.71 -8.62
CA TRP A 133 -10.05 11.25 -8.81
C TRP A 133 -9.42 10.80 -10.13
N MET A 134 -9.63 9.56 -10.55
CA MET A 134 -9.19 9.07 -11.86
C MET A 134 -9.93 9.77 -13.01
N ASN A 135 -11.26 9.87 -12.91
CA ASN A 135 -12.09 10.49 -13.93
C ASN A 135 -11.81 11.99 -14.11
N GLU A 136 -11.52 12.68 -13.01
CA GLU A 136 -11.15 14.11 -13.02
C GLU A 136 -9.66 14.34 -13.31
N GLY A 137 -8.86 13.28 -13.48
CA GLY A 137 -7.42 13.39 -13.73
C GLY A 137 -6.58 13.88 -12.54
N GLN A 138 -7.14 13.84 -11.33
CA GLN A 138 -6.43 14.21 -10.08
C GLN A 138 -5.37 13.18 -9.70
N ILE A 139 -5.60 11.91 -10.02
CA ILE A 139 -4.61 10.84 -9.92
C ILE A 139 -4.41 10.16 -11.26
N ARG A 140 -3.17 9.74 -11.52
CA ARG A 140 -2.81 8.99 -12.73
C ARG A 140 -2.54 7.53 -12.37
N VAL A 141 -3.58 6.71 -12.48
CA VAL A 141 -3.45 5.27 -12.31
C VAL A 141 -3.06 4.64 -13.65
N GLY A 142 -1.94 3.91 -13.66
CA GLY A 142 -1.47 3.19 -14.85
C GLY A 142 -2.33 1.97 -15.18
N ARG A 143 -1.93 1.23 -16.23
CA ARG A 143 -2.51 -0.08 -16.51
C ARG A 143 -2.04 -1.09 -15.46
N HIS A 144 -2.98 -1.86 -14.90
CA HIS A 144 -2.75 -3.04 -14.08
C HIS A 144 -3.31 -4.26 -14.81
N ASP A 145 -2.83 -5.46 -14.47
CA ASP A 145 -3.38 -6.69 -15.04
C ASP A 145 -4.73 -7.05 -14.42
N LEU A 146 -4.90 -6.72 -13.13
CA LEU A 146 -6.14 -6.91 -12.38
C LEU A 146 -6.48 -5.64 -11.58
N TYR A 147 -7.79 -5.40 -11.41
CA TYR A 147 -8.32 -4.29 -10.64
C TYR A 147 -9.28 -4.84 -9.59
N PHE A 148 -8.92 -4.68 -8.32
CA PHE A 148 -9.74 -5.02 -7.18
C PHE A 148 -10.23 -3.76 -6.48
N THR A 149 -11.34 -3.88 -5.76
CA THR A 149 -11.90 -2.79 -4.93
C THR A 149 -12.61 -3.35 -3.72
N ILE A 150 -12.53 -2.64 -2.59
CA ILE A 150 -13.35 -2.92 -1.41
C ILE A 150 -14.77 -2.36 -1.52
N GLY A 151 -15.06 -1.58 -2.56
CA GLY A 151 -16.39 -1.03 -2.81
C GLY A 151 -17.33 -2.04 -3.43
N GLU A 152 -18.32 -2.49 -2.66
CA GLU A 152 -19.33 -3.48 -3.08
C GLU A 152 -20.12 -3.09 -4.33
N THR A 153 -20.18 -1.79 -4.68
CA THR A 153 -20.96 -1.27 -5.81
C THR A 153 -20.11 -0.80 -6.99
N VAL A 154 -18.78 -0.75 -6.86
CA VAL A 154 -17.89 -0.23 -7.91
C VAL A 154 -17.96 -1.12 -9.15
N GLY A 155 -18.23 -0.52 -10.32
CA GLY A 155 -18.40 -1.25 -11.59
C GLY A 155 -19.74 -1.98 -11.75
N LEU A 156 -20.67 -1.86 -10.79
CA LEU A 156 -22.00 -2.46 -10.89
C LEU A 156 -23.05 -1.46 -11.43
N PRO A 157 -24.12 -1.96 -12.09
CA PRO A 157 -25.28 -1.14 -12.43
C PRO A 157 -25.84 -0.44 -11.17
N GLY A 158 -25.98 0.89 -11.23
CA GLY A 158 -26.50 1.70 -10.12
C GLY A 158 -25.43 2.44 -9.30
N ALA A 159 -24.15 2.21 -9.54
CA ALA A 159 -23.10 3.09 -9.05
C ALA A 159 -23.33 4.53 -9.58
N ARG A 160 -23.23 5.52 -8.69
CA ARG A 160 -23.46 6.95 -9.01
C ARG A 160 -22.17 7.73 -9.26
N PHE A 161 -21.09 7.01 -9.50
CA PHE A 161 -19.75 7.52 -9.78
C PHE A 161 -19.15 6.69 -10.93
N PRO A 162 -18.16 7.22 -11.66
CA PRO A 162 -17.58 6.52 -12.80
C PRO A 162 -16.94 5.19 -12.37
N ASP A 163 -16.91 4.20 -13.26
CA ASP A 163 -16.08 2.99 -13.11
C ASP A 163 -14.74 3.11 -13.86
N CYS A 164 -14.53 4.25 -14.53
CA CYS A 164 -13.38 4.56 -15.38
C CYS A 164 -13.15 3.56 -16.52
N GLY A 165 -14.19 2.81 -16.92
CA GLY A 165 -14.10 1.78 -17.97
C GLY A 165 -13.26 0.57 -17.59
N LEU A 166 -13.04 0.33 -16.29
CA LEU A 166 -12.22 -0.78 -15.79
C LEU A 166 -13.08 -1.94 -15.30
N SER A 167 -12.58 -3.16 -15.46
CA SER A 167 -13.22 -4.38 -14.94
C SER A 167 -12.84 -4.59 -13.48
N TRP A 168 -13.60 -3.98 -12.58
CA TRP A 168 -13.40 -4.07 -11.14
C TRP A 168 -13.89 -5.42 -10.57
N GLN A 169 -13.07 -6.02 -9.71
CA GLN A 169 -13.40 -7.22 -8.95
C GLN A 169 -13.57 -6.85 -7.47
N TYR A 170 -14.73 -7.13 -6.91
CA TYR A 170 -14.94 -6.93 -5.47
C TYR A 170 -14.04 -7.87 -4.66
N THR A 171 -13.46 -7.33 -3.59
CA THR A 171 -12.81 -8.08 -2.52
C THR A 171 -13.10 -7.41 -1.18
N PRO A 172 -13.47 -8.14 -0.12
CA PRO A 172 -13.62 -7.51 1.19
C PRO A 172 -12.26 -6.95 1.68
N PRO A 173 -12.26 -5.94 2.56
CA PRO A 173 -11.04 -5.51 3.23
C PRO A 173 -10.31 -6.69 3.86
N CYS A 174 -9.01 -6.80 3.63
CA CYS A 174 -8.19 -7.82 4.29
C CYS A 174 -8.08 -7.49 5.79
N VAL A 175 -8.19 -8.52 6.64
CA VAL A 175 -7.99 -8.39 8.10
C VAL A 175 -7.09 -9.53 8.58
N ALA A 176 -5.93 -9.19 9.13
CA ALA A 176 -4.97 -10.15 9.69
C ALA A 176 -5.38 -10.54 11.11
N LEU A 177 -6.39 -11.41 11.22
CA LEU A 177 -7.06 -11.76 12.48
C LEU A 177 -6.12 -12.25 13.60
N GLU A 178 -5.00 -12.88 13.25
CA GLU A 178 -3.98 -13.34 14.22
C GLU A 178 -3.45 -12.21 15.10
N TRP A 179 -3.51 -10.97 14.62
CA TRP A 179 -3.04 -9.77 15.32
C TRP A 179 -4.13 -9.01 16.08
N TRP A 180 -5.36 -9.53 16.05
CA TRP A 180 -6.52 -8.99 16.76
C TRP A 180 -7.09 -10.03 17.76
N PRO A 181 -6.27 -10.55 18.70
CA PRO A 181 -6.75 -11.54 19.66
C PRO A 181 -7.82 -10.91 20.55
N GLN A 182 -8.91 -11.63 20.75
CA GLN A 182 -9.97 -11.18 21.66
C GLN A 182 -9.40 -10.99 23.06
N ARG A 183 -9.58 -9.79 23.63
CA ARG A 183 -9.24 -9.47 25.02
C ARG A 183 -10.53 -9.22 25.79
N LYS A 184 -10.63 -9.75 27.01
CA LYS A 184 -11.72 -9.39 27.92
C LYS A 184 -11.58 -7.91 28.26
N ALA A 185 -12.67 -7.15 28.09
CA ALA A 185 -12.70 -5.75 28.52
C ALA A 185 -12.57 -5.67 30.04
N THR A 186 -11.73 -4.77 30.53
CA THR A 186 -11.68 -4.45 31.95
C THR A 186 -12.97 -3.71 32.34
N MET A 187 -13.66 -4.19 33.37
CA MET A 187 -14.85 -3.51 33.89
C MET A 187 -14.49 -2.09 34.32
N GLY A 188 -15.19 -1.07 33.80
CA GLY A 188 -14.87 0.34 34.04
C GLY A 188 -13.65 0.88 33.30
N GLY A 189 -13.04 0.08 32.40
CA GLY A 189 -11.92 0.52 31.56
C GLY A 189 -12.32 1.63 30.58
N ARG A 190 -11.38 2.51 30.26
CA ARG A 190 -11.58 3.54 29.23
C ARG A 190 -11.47 2.90 27.85
N PHE A 191 -12.33 3.35 26.93
CA PHE A 191 -12.18 3.02 25.52
C PHE A 191 -10.95 3.75 24.95
N THR A 192 -10.13 3.02 24.21
CA THR A 192 -9.15 3.60 23.29
C THR A 192 -9.65 3.39 21.88
N THR A 193 -9.39 4.37 21.01
CA THR A 193 -9.72 4.29 19.59
C THR A 193 -8.47 4.45 18.76
N VAL A 194 -8.47 3.83 17.59
CA VAL A 194 -7.46 4.03 16.56
C VAL A 194 -8.14 4.80 15.44
N SER A 195 -7.73 6.04 15.20
CA SER A 195 -8.25 6.83 14.07
C SER A 195 -7.70 6.28 12.77
N ASN A 196 -8.55 6.32 11.74
CA ASN A 196 -8.13 6.28 10.35
C ASN A 196 -7.56 7.64 9.91
#